data_AF-A0A7G5H206-F1
#
_entry.id   AF-A0A7G5H206-F1
#
_cell.length_a   1.000
_cell.length_b   1.000
_cell.length_c   1.000
_cell.angle_alpha   90.00
_cell.angle_beta   90.00
_cell.angle_gamma   90.00
#
_symmetry.space_group_name_H-M   'P 1'
#
loop_
_entity.id
_entity.type
_entity.pdbx_description
1 polymer ?
#
loop_
_entity_poly.entity_id
_entity_poly.type
_entity_poly.pdbx_seq_one_letter_code
_entity_poly.pdbx_strand_id
1 'polypeptide(L)'
;MQFINAQGDTLAIADQPMVRLVSIDNLAPGDQSPPQNVFWHDPKLGYMELIDTYGFVKLAEKRILEMAKGEKLGAYNQSSGTASITNYQFYSSDNASIRKFDAKGDLLLIKGKTYLIIDQNNRSYLLNKANLLKVFGKHREQVMAYLTNESVDFKQENDLKKLLAYCSKLL
;
A
#
# COMPACT_ATOMS: atom_id res chain seq x y z
N MET A 1 8.91 8.69 5.03
CA MET A 1 7.71 9.10 4.27
C MET A 1 8.02 10.38 3.51
N GLN A 2 7.65 10.42 2.22
CA GLN A 2 7.64 11.62 1.38
C GLN A 2 6.23 11.76 0.83
N PHE A 3 5.69 12.98 0.85
CA PHE A 3 4.36 13.32 0.38
C PHE A 3 4.45 14.47 -0.59
N ILE A 4 3.62 14.42 -1.63
CA ILE A 4 3.46 15.49 -2.61
C ILE A 4 1.96 15.74 -2.73
N ASN A 5 1.53 16.98 -2.49
CA ASN A 5 0.11 17.35 -2.63
C ASN A 5 -0.27 17.57 -4.11
N ALA A 6 -1.53 17.90 -4.38
CA ALA A 6 -2.03 18.16 -5.73
C ALA A 6 -1.42 19.42 -6.37
N GLN A 7 -0.97 20.36 -5.53
CA GLN A 7 -0.33 21.61 -5.91
C GLN A 7 1.17 21.45 -6.22
N GLY A 8 1.75 20.29 -5.90
CA GLY A 8 3.18 20.00 -6.08
C GLY A 8 4.06 20.33 -4.88
N ASP A 9 3.50 20.79 -3.76
CA ASP A 9 4.24 20.99 -2.52
C ASP A 9 4.69 19.65 -1.96
N THR A 10 5.89 19.64 -1.39
CA THR A 10 6.53 18.44 -0.87
C THR A 10 6.67 18.49 0.65
N LEU A 11 6.43 17.36 1.29
CA LEU A 11 6.64 17.16 2.73
C LEU A 11 7.47 15.90 2.93
N ALA A 12 8.50 15.98 3.77
CA ALA A 12 9.34 14.84 4.13
C ALA A 12 9.49 14.74 5.65
N ILE A 13 9.39 13.52 6.16
CA ILE A 13 9.60 13.22 7.58
C ILE A 13 11.02 12.70 7.77
N ALA A 14 11.81 13.45 8.54
CA ALA A 14 13.22 13.15 8.81
C ALA A 14 13.41 12.00 9.81
N ASP A 15 12.65 11.97 10.92
CA ASP A 15 12.74 10.95 11.97
C ASP A 15 11.59 9.94 11.90
N GLN A 16 11.74 8.97 11.02
CA GLN A 16 10.71 7.99 10.68
C GLN A 16 10.39 6.93 11.77
N PRO A 17 11.35 6.39 12.55
CA PRO A 17 11.05 5.29 13.48
C PRO A 17 10.17 5.68 14.67
N MET A 18 10.11 6.95 15.08
CA MET A 18 9.28 7.38 16.22
C MET A 18 7.84 7.75 15.82
N VAL A 19 7.60 8.12 14.56
CA VAL A 19 6.30 8.65 14.13
C VAL A 19 5.37 7.51 13.72
N ARG A 20 4.34 7.22 14.53
CA ARG A 20 3.38 6.13 14.27
C ARG A 20 2.21 6.52 13.36
N LEU A 21 1.78 7.78 13.43
CA LEU A 21 0.63 8.31 12.70
C LEU A 21 0.97 9.69 12.16
N VAL A 22 0.61 9.95 10.91
CA VAL A 22 0.73 11.26 10.26
C VAL A 22 -0.62 11.60 9.69
N SER A 23 -1.25 12.67 10.15
CA SER A 23 -2.44 13.24 9.52
C SER A 23 -2.05 14.50 8.76
N ILE A 24 -2.47 14.60 7.50
CA ILE A 24 -2.29 15.80 6.68
C ILE A 24 -3.68 16.34 6.39
N ASP A 25 -4.00 17.45 7.05
CA ASP A 25 -5.24 18.18 6.86
C ASP A 25 -5.08 19.21 5.76
N ASN A 26 -5.90 19.11 4.71
CA ASN A 26 -6.01 20.15 3.68
C ASN A 26 -7.17 21.11 3.98
N LEU A 27 -7.55 21.21 5.25
CA LEU A 27 -8.73 21.92 5.70
C LEU A 27 -8.45 23.42 5.85
N ALA A 28 -9.45 24.24 5.51
CA ALA A 28 -9.42 25.65 5.84
C ALA A 28 -9.48 25.83 7.37
N PRO A 29 -8.89 26.89 7.93
CA PRO A 29 -8.95 27.14 9.37
C PRO A 29 -10.40 27.15 9.88
N GLY A 30 -10.73 26.26 10.81
CA GLY A 30 -12.07 26.15 11.42
C GLY A 30 -12.97 25.05 10.86
N ASP A 31 -12.54 24.33 9.82
CA ASP A 31 -13.24 23.13 9.34
C ASP A 31 -12.89 21.91 10.22
N GLN A 32 -13.93 21.22 10.70
CA GLN A 32 -13.82 20.04 11.60
C GLN A 32 -14.04 18.72 10.85
N SER A 33 -14.00 18.74 9.51
CA SER A 33 -14.07 17.53 8.70
C SER A 33 -12.90 16.58 9.05
N PRO A 34 -13.08 15.25 8.88
CA PRO A 34 -12.00 14.31 9.15
C PRO A 34 -10.80 14.52 8.20
N PRO A 35 -9.57 14.24 8.66
CA PRO A 35 -8.38 14.29 7.82
C PRO A 35 -8.55 13.42 6.57
N GLN A 36 -8.30 13.99 5.39
CA GLN A 36 -8.36 13.24 4.13
C GLN A 36 -7.20 12.25 3.98
N ASN A 37 -6.01 12.63 4.44
CA ASN A 37 -4.80 11.85 4.23
C ASN A 37 -4.19 11.46 5.59
N VAL A 38 -4.45 10.23 6.02
CA VAL A 38 -3.87 9.68 7.24
C VAL A 38 -2.93 8.53 6.90
N PHE A 39 -1.69 8.61 7.35
CA PHE A 39 -0.68 7.59 7.15
C PHE A 39 -0.33 6.91 8.47
N TRP A 40 -0.35 5.58 8.45
CA TRP A 40 0.08 4.71 9.52
C TRP A 40 1.50 4.21 9.24
N HIS A 41 2.37 4.21 10.25
CA HIS A 41 3.71 3.64 10.16
C HIS A 41 3.77 2.31 10.90
N ASP A 42 4.17 1.26 10.17
CA ASP A 42 4.56 -0.02 10.74
C ASP A 42 6.08 -0.19 10.59
N PRO A 43 6.84 -0.45 11.67
CA PRO A 43 8.30 -0.56 11.59
C PRO A 43 8.82 -1.63 10.59
N LYS A 44 8.01 -2.64 10.26
CA LYS A 44 8.37 -3.72 9.32
C LYS A 44 7.84 -3.50 7.92
N LEU A 45 6.82 -2.66 7.74
CA LEU A 45 6.15 -2.47 6.45
C LEU A 45 6.21 -1.01 5.97
N GLY A 46 6.82 -0.10 6.73
CA GLY A 46 6.89 1.31 6.41
C GLY A 46 5.54 2.02 6.52
N TYR A 47 5.40 3.13 5.80
CA TYR A 47 4.19 3.94 5.81
C TYR A 47 3.12 3.38 4.85
N MET A 48 1.87 3.44 5.30
CA MET A 48 0.67 3.07 4.54
C MET A 48 -0.43 4.10 4.78
N GLU A 49 -1.21 4.39 3.75
CA GLU A 49 -2.35 5.31 3.80
C GLU A 49 -3.57 4.58 4.36
N LEU A 50 -4.24 5.13 5.37
CA LEU A 50 -5.51 4.61 5.87
C LEU A 50 -6.61 5.01 4.90
N ILE A 51 -7.33 4.01 4.39
CA ILE A 51 -8.44 4.21 3.46
C ILE A 51 -9.74 4.37 4.24
N ASP A 52 -9.99 3.48 5.20
CA ASP A 52 -11.26 3.42 5.93
C ASP A 52 -11.11 2.65 7.26
N THR A 53 -12.07 2.82 8.16
CA THR A 53 -12.13 2.15 9.47
C THR A 53 -13.45 1.42 9.65
N TYR A 54 -13.37 0.14 10.01
CA TYR A 54 -14.50 -0.77 10.16
C TYR A 54 -14.50 -1.37 11.57
N GLY A 55 -15.17 -0.71 12.51
CA GLY A 55 -15.17 -1.11 13.92
C GLY A 55 -13.75 -1.10 14.49
N PHE A 56 -13.23 -2.27 14.87
CA PHE A 56 -11.89 -2.42 15.45
C PHE A 56 -10.77 -2.69 14.44
N VAL A 57 -11.08 -2.72 13.14
CA VAL A 57 -10.08 -2.93 12.08
C VAL A 57 -9.99 -1.74 11.15
N LYS A 58 -8.81 -1.51 10.56
CA LYS A 58 -8.61 -0.43 9.57
C LYS A 58 -8.11 -1.03 8.26
N LEU A 59 -8.63 -0.51 7.15
CA LEU A 59 -8.15 -0.80 5.81
C LEU A 59 -7.05 0.22 5.46
N ALA A 60 -5.91 -0.28 4.98
CA ALA A 60 -4.80 0.56 4.56
C ALA A 60 -4.29 0.17 3.17
N GLU A 61 -3.76 1.14 2.43
CA GLU A 61 -3.08 0.97 1.15
C GLU A 61 -1.59 1.29 1.31
N LYS A 62 -0.74 0.40 0.80
CA LYS A 62 0.67 0.69 0.56
C LYS A 62 0.91 0.79 -0.93
N ARG A 63 1.40 1.94 -1.37
CA ARG A 63 1.87 2.17 -2.75
C ARG A 63 3.28 1.63 -2.89
N ILE A 64 3.52 0.84 -3.93
CA ILE A 64 4.81 0.23 -4.22
C ILE A 64 5.18 0.49 -5.68
N LEU A 65 6.48 0.49 -5.99
CA LEU A 65 6.94 0.42 -7.37
C LEU A 65 7.34 -1.02 -7.65
N GLU A 66 6.74 -1.60 -8.67
CA GLU A 66 7.05 -2.93 -9.15
C GLU A 66 7.81 -2.83 -10.47
N MET A 67 8.67 -3.81 -10.73
CA MET A 67 9.31 -3.96 -12.03
C MET A 67 8.25 -4.38 -13.04
N ALA A 68 8.15 -3.68 -14.18
CA ALA A 68 7.43 -4.24 -15.30
C ALA A 68 8.14 -5.55 -15.69
N LYS A 69 7.38 -6.63 -15.86
CA LYS A 69 7.94 -7.89 -16.38
C LYS A 69 8.48 -7.57 -17.78
N GLY A 70 9.81 -7.52 -17.89
CA GLY A 70 10.49 -7.11 -19.11
C GLY A 70 9.98 -7.91 -20.29
N GLU A 71 9.64 -7.21 -21.37
CA GLU A 71 9.58 -7.83 -22.69
C GLU A 71 10.90 -8.57 -22.91
N LYS A 72 10.80 -9.82 -23.36
CA LYS A 72 11.98 -10.64 -23.68
C LYS A 72 12.92 -9.83 -24.55
N LEU A 73 14.13 -9.59 -24.05
CA LEU A 73 15.26 -9.05 -24.80
C LEU A 73 15.29 -9.68 -26.21
N GLY A 74 14.97 -8.88 -27.22
CA GLY A 74 15.19 -9.23 -28.61
C GLY A 74 16.67 -9.48 -28.85
N ALA A 75 16.99 -10.40 -29.75
CA ALA A 75 18.30 -11.01 -29.98
C ALA A 75 19.45 -10.06 -30.41
N TYR A 76 19.30 -8.74 -30.30
CA TYR A 76 20.27 -7.77 -30.83
C TYR A 76 20.54 -6.53 -29.97
N ASN A 77 20.24 -6.55 -28.66
CA ASN A 77 20.88 -5.71 -27.64
C ASN A 77 21.13 -4.21 -27.99
N GLN A 78 20.20 -3.56 -28.67
CA GLN A 78 20.25 -2.12 -28.95
C GLN A 78 18.96 -1.45 -28.49
N SER A 79 19.07 -0.55 -27.51
CA SER A 79 18.03 0.43 -27.17
C SER A 79 18.32 1.68 -28.01
N SER A 80 17.44 2.01 -28.95
CA SER A 80 17.47 3.26 -29.71
C SER A 80 16.46 4.23 -29.11
N GLY A 81 16.88 4.94 -28.07
CA GLY A 81 16.08 5.99 -27.42
C GLY A 81 16.96 7.18 -27.06
N THR A 82 16.95 8.22 -27.88
CA THR A 82 17.62 9.50 -27.64
C THR A 82 16.90 10.27 -26.52
N ALA A 83 17.20 9.96 -25.26
CA ALA A 83 16.87 10.78 -24.09
C ALA A 83 17.81 10.39 -22.94
N SER A 84 18.28 11.35 -22.14
CA SER A 84 19.24 11.17 -21.06
C SER A 84 18.94 9.93 -20.20
N ILE A 85 19.72 8.86 -20.39
CA ILE A 85 19.60 7.61 -19.66
C ILE A 85 20.14 7.84 -18.25
N THR A 86 19.24 8.01 -17.28
CA THR A 86 19.63 8.06 -15.87
C THR A 86 19.67 6.63 -15.35
N ASN A 87 20.87 6.03 -15.33
CA ASN A 87 21.08 4.66 -14.84
C ASN A 87 20.99 4.65 -13.30
N TYR A 88 19.90 4.10 -12.76
CA TYR A 88 19.79 3.83 -11.33
C TYR A 88 20.26 2.40 -11.03
N GLN A 89 21.45 2.25 -10.42
CA GLN A 89 22.02 0.94 -10.06
C GLN A 89 21.37 0.30 -8.83
N PHE A 90 20.56 1.05 -8.08
CA PHE A 90 19.96 0.59 -6.83
C PHE A 90 18.56 1.19 -6.66
N TYR A 91 17.56 0.32 -6.45
CA TYR A 91 16.25 0.71 -5.93
C TYR A 91 16.13 0.17 -4.51
N SER A 92 15.91 1.07 -3.55
CA SER A 92 15.60 0.74 -2.17
C SER A 92 14.15 1.12 -1.89
N SER A 93 13.28 0.13 -1.74
CA SER A 93 11.98 0.31 -1.10
C SER A 93 12.19 0.22 0.41
N ASP A 94 11.39 0.93 1.22
CA ASP A 94 11.46 1.03 2.70
C ASP A 94 11.62 -0.30 3.46
N ASN A 95 11.44 -1.46 2.80
CA ASN A 95 11.80 -2.78 3.31
C ASN A 95 13.08 -3.32 2.66
N ALA A 96 14.23 -2.83 3.13
CA ALA A 96 15.55 -3.49 3.26
C ALA A 96 15.95 -4.61 2.25
N SER A 97 15.56 -4.51 0.98
CA SER A 97 16.05 -5.38 -0.07
C SER A 97 16.64 -4.53 -1.18
N ILE A 98 17.95 -4.30 -1.08
CA ILE A 98 18.74 -3.72 -2.15
C ILE A 98 18.76 -4.77 -3.27
N ARG A 99 17.90 -4.61 -4.27
CA ARG A 99 17.97 -5.44 -5.47
C ARG A 99 19.10 -4.88 -6.33
N LYS A 100 20.22 -5.60 -6.39
CA LYS A 100 21.37 -5.26 -7.23
C LYS A 100 20.93 -5.29 -8.68
N PHE A 101 21.02 -4.15 -9.35
CA PHE A 101 20.72 -4.04 -10.76
C PHE A 101 21.95 -4.45 -11.57
N ASP A 102 21.83 -5.45 -12.43
CA ASP A 102 22.83 -5.74 -13.47
C ASP A 102 22.51 -4.86 -14.68
N ALA A 103 22.75 -3.55 -14.54
CA ALA A 103 22.23 -2.54 -15.46
C ALA A 103 23.04 -2.47 -16.75
N LYS A 104 22.64 -3.26 -17.75
CA LYS A 104 22.73 -2.88 -19.17
C LYS A 104 21.30 -2.93 -19.75
N GLY A 105 20.52 -1.87 -19.53
CA GLY A 105 19.19 -1.74 -20.12
C GLY A 105 18.28 -0.74 -19.40
N ASP A 106 17.22 -0.33 -20.09
CA ASP A 106 16.20 0.58 -19.58
C ASP A 106 15.36 -0.09 -18.48
N LEU A 107 15.18 0.62 -17.36
CA LEU A 107 14.40 0.15 -16.22
C LEU A 107 12.94 0.65 -16.35
N LEU A 108 12.02 -0.27 -16.60
CA LEU A 108 10.58 0.03 -16.61
C LEU A 108 9.95 -0.32 -15.25
N LEU A 109 9.45 0.71 -14.56
CA LEU A 109 8.73 0.58 -13.29
C LEU A 109 7.24 0.87 -13.49
N ILE A 110 6.40 0.09 -12.82
CA ILE A 110 4.96 0.29 -12.75
C ILE A 110 4.55 0.61 -11.31
N LYS A 111 3.53 1.45 -11.16
CA LYS A 111 2.93 1.75 -9.86
C LYS A 111 2.02 0.60 -9.47
N GLY A 112 2.31 -0.03 -8.34
CA GLY A 112 1.50 -1.07 -7.72
C GLY A 112 0.84 -0.58 -6.42
N LYS A 113 -0.20 -1.29 -6.01
CA LYS A 113 -0.88 -1.10 -4.73
C LYS A 113 -0.99 -2.42 -4.02
N THR A 114 -0.79 -2.41 -2.71
CA THR A 114 -1.02 -3.55 -1.84
C THR A 114 -1.89 -3.12 -0.68
N TYR A 115 -2.95 -3.87 -0.39
CA TYR A 115 -3.84 -3.57 0.72
C TYR A 115 -3.43 -4.32 1.98
N LEU A 116 -3.63 -3.67 3.11
CA LEU A 116 -3.32 -4.18 4.43
C LEU A 116 -4.53 -4.00 5.35
N ILE A 117 -4.62 -4.86 6.36
CA ILE A 117 -5.54 -4.73 7.48
C ILE A 117 -4.75 -4.48 8.75
N ILE A 118 -5.16 -3.49 9.53
CA ILE A 118 -4.61 -3.20 10.85
C ILE A 118 -5.64 -3.69 11.87
N ASP A 119 -5.23 -4.61 12.74
CA ASP A 119 -6.09 -5.16 13.79
C ASP A 119 -6.24 -4.20 14.99
N GLN A 120 -7.10 -4.57 15.95
CA GLN A 120 -7.31 -3.83 17.19
C GLN A 120 -6.04 -3.67 18.04
N ASN A 121 -5.05 -4.55 17.86
CA ASN A 121 -3.76 -4.49 18.55
C ASN A 121 -2.74 -3.66 17.76
N ASN A 122 -3.19 -2.92 16.74
CA ASN A 122 -2.36 -2.12 15.83
C ASN A 122 -1.31 -2.93 15.07
N ARG A 123 -1.59 -4.20 14.79
CA ARG A 123 -0.73 -5.06 13.97
C ARG A 123 -1.19 -5.04 12.53
N SER A 124 -0.26 -4.74 11.63
CA SER A 124 -0.53 -4.67 10.19
C SER A 124 -0.31 -6.03 9.53
N TYR A 125 -1.26 -6.46 8.71
CA TYR A 125 -1.15 -7.70 7.93
C TYR A 125 -1.51 -7.42 6.47
N LEU A 126 -0.83 -8.09 5.54
CA LEU A 126 -1.25 -8.10 4.13
C LEU A 126 -2.68 -8.64 4.03
N LEU A 127 -3.53 -7.96 3.28
CA LEU A 127 -4.93 -8.35 3.15
C LEU A 127 -5.05 -9.51 2.15
N ASN A 128 -5.13 -10.72 2.71
CA ASN A 128 -5.37 -11.95 2.00
C ASN A 128 -6.29 -12.84 2.84
N LYS A 129 -6.82 -13.91 2.23
CA LYS A 129 -7.74 -14.84 2.90
C LYS A 129 -7.19 -15.37 4.24
N ALA A 130 -5.93 -15.78 4.31
CA ALA A 130 -5.36 -16.36 5.53
C ALA A 130 -5.29 -15.35 6.68
N ASN A 131 -4.82 -14.13 6.40
CA ASN A 131 -4.71 -13.06 7.39
C ASN A 131 -6.07 -12.51 7.80
N LEU A 132 -7.02 -12.40 6.87
CA LEU A 132 -8.38 -11.97 7.17
C LEU A 132 -9.03 -12.93 8.18
N LEU A 133 -8.93 -14.25 7.94
CA LEU A 133 -9.49 -15.25 8.86
C LEU A 133 -8.75 -15.30 10.20
N LYS A 134 -7.50 -14.85 10.25
CA LYS A 134 -6.74 -14.70 11.51
C LYS A 134 -7.25 -13.49 12.31
N VAL A 135 -7.53 -12.37 11.65
CA VAL A 135 -8.06 -11.15 12.29
C VAL A 135 -9.49 -11.38 12.77
N PHE A 136 -10.34 -12.00 11.95
CA PHE A 136 -11.74 -12.31 12.28
C PHE A 136 -11.93 -13.73 12.83
N GLY A 137 -10.99 -14.21 13.66
CA GLY A 137 -10.97 -15.60 14.12
C GLY A 137 -12.26 -16.08 14.79
N LYS A 138 -12.98 -15.21 15.51
CA LYS A 138 -14.28 -15.52 16.14
C LYS A 138 -15.42 -15.75 15.14
N HIS A 139 -15.35 -15.13 13.97
CA HIS A 139 -16.39 -15.18 12.93
C HIS A 139 -15.87 -15.88 11.66
N ARG A 140 -14.93 -16.81 11.83
CA ARG A 140 -14.20 -17.45 10.73
C ARG A 140 -15.15 -18.17 9.76
N GLU A 141 -16.18 -18.83 10.26
CA GLU A 141 -17.15 -19.56 9.43
C GLU A 141 -17.99 -18.61 8.57
N GLN A 142 -18.48 -17.52 9.15
CA GLN A 142 -19.27 -16.50 8.46
C GLN A 142 -18.44 -15.81 7.37
N VAL A 143 -17.19 -15.45 7.68
CA VAL A 143 -16.26 -14.84 6.71
C VAL A 143 -15.92 -15.82 5.58
N MET A 144 -15.71 -17.10 5.89
CA MET A 144 -15.50 -18.14 4.87
C MET A 144 -16.71 -18.30 3.95
N ALA A 145 -17.92 -18.34 4.52
CA ALA A 145 -19.15 -18.44 3.73
C ALA A 145 -19.29 -17.25 2.76
N TYR A 146 -19.02 -16.04 3.22
CA TYR A 146 -19.01 -14.85 2.38
C TYR A 146 -18.00 -14.95 1.23
N LEU A 147 -16.75 -15.33 1.53
CA LEU A 147 -15.71 -15.50 0.51
C LEU A 147 -15.96 -16.65 -0.49
N THR A 148 -16.85 -17.59 -0.16
CA THR A 148 -17.26 -18.67 -1.07
C THR A 148 -18.44 -18.25 -1.95
N ASN A 149 -19.36 -17.45 -1.40
CA ASN A 149 -20.54 -16.97 -2.13
C ASN A 149 -20.24 -15.76 -3.02
N GLU A 150 -19.31 -14.91 -2.60
CA GLU A 150 -18.90 -13.71 -3.33
C GLU A 150 -17.47 -13.84 -3.83
N SER A 151 -17.27 -13.53 -5.12
CA SER A 151 -15.93 -13.44 -5.71
C SER A 151 -15.27 -12.12 -5.31
N VAL A 152 -14.44 -12.16 -4.26
CA VAL A 152 -13.70 -11.00 -3.77
C VAL A 152 -12.31 -10.95 -4.38
N ASP A 153 -11.97 -9.87 -5.10
CA ASP A 153 -10.60 -9.60 -5.51
C ASP A 153 -9.86 -8.76 -4.46
N PHE A 154 -8.85 -9.36 -3.82
CA PHE A 154 -7.99 -8.70 -2.82
C PHE A 154 -7.11 -7.58 -3.40
N LYS A 155 -7.11 -7.36 -4.72
CA LYS A 155 -6.45 -6.24 -5.39
C LYS A 155 -7.41 -5.08 -5.72
N GLN A 156 -8.72 -5.25 -5.50
CA GLN A 156 -9.72 -4.22 -5.76
C GLN A 156 -10.16 -3.56 -4.46
N GLU A 157 -9.95 -2.25 -4.34
CA GLU A 157 -10.30 -1.48 -3.15
C GLU A 157 -11.79 -1.61 -2.78
N ASN A 158 -12.67 -1.53 -3.79
CA ASN A 158 -14.11 -1.59 -3.59
C ASN A 158 -14.59 -2.93 -3.03
N ASP A 159 -13.99 -4.04 -3.49
CA ASP A 159 -14.33 -5.37 -3.00
C ASP A 159 -13.88 -5.54 -1.55
N LEU A 160 -12.70 -5.01 -1.21
CA LEU A 160 -12.19 -5.01 0.16
C LEU A 160 -13.04 -4.16 1.11
N LYS A 161 -13.53 -3.00 0.66
CA LYS A 161 -14.46 -2.17 1.42
C LYS A 161 -15.76 -2.92 1.72
N LYS A 162 -16.36 -3.59 0.71
CA LYS A 162 -17.57 -4.40 0.90
C LYS A 162 -17.33 -5.57 1.87
N LEU A 163 -16.24 -6.29 1.68
CA LEU A 163 -15.84 -7.40 2.55
C LEU A 163 -15.70 -6.94 4.01
N LEU A 164 -14.96 -5.87 4.25
CA LEU A 164 -14.73 -5.38 5.62
C LEU A 164 -15.98 -4.75 6.23
N ALA A 165 -16.84 -4.11 5.43
CA ALA A 165 -18.15 -3.63 5.87
C ALA A 165 -19.10 -4.78 6.23
N TYR A 166 -19.01 -5.94 5.57
CA TYR A 166 -19.72 -7.15 5.99
C TYR A 166 -19.13 -7.69 7.30
N CYS A 167 -17.81 -7.82 7.39
CA CYS A 167 -17.15 -8.35 8.58
C CYS A 167 -17.38 -7.47 9.82
N SER A 168 -17.49 -6.16 9.68
CA SER A 168 -17.75 -5.26 10.82
C SER A 168 -19.14 -5.37 11.40
N LYS A 169 -20.13 -5.85 10.63
CA LYS A 169 -21.48 -6.13 11.14
C LYS A 169 -21.55 -7.40 11.98
N LEU A 170 -20.49 -8.22 11.95
CA LEU A 170 -20.38 -9.44 12.75
C LEU A 170 -19.72 -9.20 14.11
N LEU A 171 -19.05 -8.06 14.29
CA LEU A 171 -18.38 -7.63 15.52
C LEU A 171 -19.39 -7.08 16.53
#